data_AF-A0A3D1QWF8-F1
#
_entry.id   AF-A0A3D1QWF8-F1
#
_cell.length_a   1.000
_cell.length_b   1.000
_cell.length_c   1.000
_cell.angle_alpha   90.00
_cell.angle_beta   90.00
_cell.angle_gamma   90.00
#
_symmetry.space_group_name_H-M   'P 1'
#
loop_
_entity.id
_entity.type
_entity.pdbx_description
1 polymer ?
#
loop_
_entity_poly.entity_id
_entity_poly.type
_entity_poly.pdbx_seq_one_letter_code
_entity_poly.pdbx_strand_id
1 'polypeptide(L)'
;GPKPREVVRVRSLAPRVSVTQTSNGWFNLEVEFAESDQSVDLAQIRPLLVSGRRYVKLSDGSVGELPREFGEQVRKLLDESGAEPEGSRLALAPFEAGEVERLVDLVPEARVAPETRRFLAALRDFRGIE
;
A
#
# COMPACT_ATOMS: atom_id res chain seq x y z
N GLY A 1 43.78 7.73 8.82
CA GLY A 1 43.30 6.74 7.83
C GLY A 1 41.87 7.09 7.42
N PRO A 2 41.41 6.71 6.22
CA PRO A 2 40.01 6.91 5.85
C PRO A 2 39.11 6.10 6.80
N LYS A 3 37.96 6.68 7.19
CA LYS A 3 36.95 5.95 7.98
C LYS A 3 36.46 4.76 7.14
N PRO A 4 36.26 3.57 7.73
CA PRO A 4 35.71 2.43 7.01
C PRO A 4 34.35 2.82 6.40
N ARG A 5 34.14 2.44 5.14
CA ARG A 5 32.83 2.61 4.48
C ARG A 5 31.83 1.70 5.19
N GLU A 6 30.87 2.30 5.87
CA GLU A 6 29.77 1.57 6.50
C GLU A 6 28.95 0.89 5.40
N VAL A 7 28.92 -0.44 5.42
CA VAL A 7 28.12 -1.23 4.46
C VAL A 7 26.67 -1.13 4.91
N VAL A 8 25.87 -0.35 4.20
CA VAL A 8 24.44 -0.21 4.50
C VAL A 8 23.72 -1.48 4.08
N ARG A 9 23.12 -2.19 5.05
CA ARG A 9 22.27 -3.35 4.78
C ARG A 9 20.95 -2.87 4.15
N VAL A 10 20.64 -3.37 2.95
CA VAL A 10 19.38 -3.12 2.26
C VAL A 10 18.45 -4.32 2.43
N ARG A 11 17.20 -4.07 2.79
CA ARG A 11 16.14 -5.07 2.99
C ARG A 11 15.00 -4.78 2.03
N SER A 12 14.45 -5.80 1.38
CA SER A 12 13.24 -5.65 0.57
C SER A 12 12.02 -5.72 1.48
N LEU A 13 11.18 -4.68 1.47
CA LEU A 13 9.95 -4.67 2.26
C LEU A 13 8.80 -5.23 1.42
N ALA A 14 8.09 -6.22 1.95
CA ALA A 14 6.91 -6.76 1.30
C ALA A 14 5.68 -5.94 1.68
N PRO A 15 4.77 -5.65 0.72
CA PRO A 15 3.52 -4.98 1.03
C PRO A 15 2.58 -5.94 1.76
N ARG A 16 1.90 -5.44 2.77
CA ARG A 16 0.80 -6.11 3.47
C ARG A 16 -0.45 -5.26 3.27
N VAL A 17 -1.47 -5.89 2.70
CA VAL A 17 -2.73 -5.22 2.35
C VAL A 17 -3.87 -5.89 3.10
N SER A 18 -4.71 -5.09 3.72
CA SER A 18 -6.03 -5.53 4.15
C SER A 18 -7.11 -4.55 3.73
N VAL A 19 -8.29 -5.07 3.39
CA VAL A 19 -9.41 -4.24 2.94
C VAL A 19 -10.67 -4.69 3.66
N THR A 20 -11.35 -3.71 4.24
CA THR A 20 -12.69 -3.84 4.80
C THR A 20 -13.60 -2.78 4.20
N GLN A 21 -14.91 -2.93 4.41
CA GLN A 21 -15.89 -1.92 4.03
C GLN A 21 -16.66 -1.48 5.28
N THR A 22 -16.87 -0.19 5.42
CA THR A 22 -17.73 0.39 6.45
C THR A 22 -19.21 0.19 6.07
N SER A 23 -20.12 0.39 7.03
CA SER A 23 -21.56 0.25 6.79
C SER A 23 -22.13 1.23 5.75
N ASN A 24 -21.47 2.36 5.53
CA ASN A 24 -21.84 3.34 4.50
C ASN A 24 -21.15 3.09 3.14
N GLY A 25 -20.50 1.94 2.95
CA GLY A 25 -19.95 1.50 1.68
C GLY A 25 -18.52 1.99 1.38
N TRP A 26 -17.93 2.83 2.23
CA TRP A 26 -16.54 3.26 2.07
C TRP A 26 -15.58 2.10 2.33
N PHE A 27 -14.48 2.05 1.60
CA PHE A 27 -13.41 1.11 1.90
C PHE A 27 -12.52 1.67 2.99
N ASN A 28 -12.09 0.80 3.88
CA ASN A 28 -10.93 1.03 4.74
C ASN A 28 -9.82 0.10 4.26
N LEU A 29 -8.83 0.69 3.59
CA LEU A 29 -7.64 0.03 3.07
C LEU A 29 -6.52 0.22 4.09
N GLU A 30 -5.94 -0.87 4.58
CA GLU A 30 -4.71 -0.84 5.38
C GLU A 30 -3.53 -1.31 4.53
N VAL A 31 -2.49 -0.48 4.44
CA VAL A 31 -1.24 -0.76 3.74
C VAL A 31 -0.06 -0.56 4.69
N GLU A 32 0.77 -1.59 4.81
CA GLU A 32 2.04 -1.56 5.53
C GLU A 32 3.12 -2.20 4.64
N PHE A 33 4.38 -1.80 4.80
CA PHE A 33 5.53 -2.43 4.15
C PHE A 33 6.42 -3.03 5.22
N ALA A 34 6.67 -4.34 5.16
CA ALA A 34 7.31 -5.06 6.26
C ALA A 34 8.30 -6.13 5.79
N GLU A 35 9.32 -6.37 6.62
CA GLU A 35 10.28 -7.47 6.49
C GLU A 35 10.66 -7.93 7.90
N SER A 36 10.48 -9.22 8.20
CA SER A 36 10.72 -9.78 9.53
C SER A 36 10.03 -8.98 10.65
N ASP A 37 10.80 -8.30 11.51
CA ASP A 37 10.40 -7.49 12.66
C ASP A 37 10.36 -5.98 12.35
N GLN A 38 10.68 -5.57 11.12
CA GLN A 38 10.68 -4.19 10.68
C GLN A 38 9.45 -3.91 9.84
N SER A 39 8.79 -2.78 10.11
CA SER A 39 7.72 -2.28 9.25
C SER A 39 7.67 -0.77 9.19
N VAL A 40 7.09 -0.27 8.11
CA VAL A 40 6.78 1.14 7.88
C VAL A 40 5.34 1.25 7.41
N ASP A 41 4.61 2.17 8.02
CA ASP A 41 3.23 2.44 7.65
C ASP A 41 3.14 3.36 6.41
N LEU A 42 1.94 3.44 5.84
CA LEU A 42 1.66 4.21 4.64
C LEU A 42 1.94 5.71 4.81
N ALA A 43 1.59 6.29 5.96
CA ALA A 43 1.82 7.70 6.27
C ALA A 43 3.32 8.06 6.29
N GLN A 44 4.17 7.18 6.83
CA GLN A 44 5.63 7.36 6.84
C GLN A 44 6.25 7.36 5.45
N ILE A 45 5.74 6.53 4.53
CA ILE A 45 6.33 6.39 3.18
C ILE A 45 5.71 7.34 2.15
N ARG A 46 4.52 7.90 2.38
CA ARG A 46 3.86 8.82 1.46
C ARG A 46 4.80 9.90 0.89
N PRO A 47 5.57 10.67 1.69
CA PRO A 47 6.49 11.69 1.14
C PRO A 47 7.61 11.09 0.26
N LEU A 48 8.02 9.85 0.53
CA LEU A 48 8.99 9.15 -0.32
C LEU A 48 8.36 8.78 -1.67
N LEU A 49 7.15 8.20 -1.65
CA LEU A 49 6.43 7.82 -2.86
C LEU A 49 6.14 9.04 -3.76
N VAL A 50 5.67 10.15 -3.18
CA VAL A 50 5.40 11.40 -3.90
C VAL A 50 6.68 11.96 -4.55
N SER A 51 7.83 11.81 -3.90
CA SER A 51 9.12 12.25 -4.45
C SER A 51 9.79 11.24 -5.39
N GLY A 52 9.12 10.13 -5.73
CA GLY A 52 9.66 9.07 -6.57
C GLY A 52 10.78 8.25 -5.91
N ARG A 53 10.95 8.39 -4.58
CA ARG A 53 11.93 7.65 -3.79
C ARG A 53 11.31 6.35 -3.30
N ARG A 54 12.15 5.31 -3.24
CA ARG A 54 11.74 3.97 -2.77
C ARG A 54 12.57 3.43 -1.62
N TYR A 55 13.45 4.24 -1.04
CA TYR A 55 14.33 3.83 0.06
C TYR A 55 13.97 4.60 1.33
N VAL A 56 13.73 3.86 2.41
CA VAL A 56 13.37 4.37 3.74
C VAL A 56 14.36 3.86 4.78
N LYS A 57 14.73 4.70 5.75
CA LYS A 57 15.56 4.28 6.88
C LYS A 57 14.69 3.56 7.90
N LEU A 58 15.10 2.37 8.31
CA LEU A 58 14.39 1.55 9.30
C LEU A 58 14.86 1.86 10.72
N SER A 59 14.10 1.37 11.71
CA SER A 59 14.37 1.61 13.13
C SER A 59 15.68 0.98 13.60
N ASP A 60 16.09 -0.16 13.01
CA ASP A 60 17.37 -0.83 13.25
C ASP A 60 18.57 -0.13 12.58
N GLY A 61 18.33 0.99 11.88
CA GLY A 61 19.36 1.75 11.16
C GLY A 61 19.66 1.23 9.75
N SER A 62 19.09 0.10 9.33
CA SER A 62 19.19 -0.40 7.96
C SER A 62 18.30 0.38 6.99
N VAL A 63 18.34 0.03 5.70
CA VAL A 63 17.53 0.67 4.67
C VAL A 63 16.53 -0.33 4.09
N GLY A 64 15.26 0.03 4.11
CA GLY A 64 14.18 -0.68 3.43
C GLY A 64 14.00 -0.18 1.99
N GLU A 65 13.85 -1.09 1.05
CA GLU A 65 13.45 -0.82 -0.33
C GLU A 65 11.98 -1.20 -0.53
N LEU A 66 11.18 -0.23 -0.99
CA LEU A 66 9.79 -0.42 -1.37
C LEU A 66 9.71 -1.08 -2.76
N PRO A 67 8.82 -2.06 -2.98
CA PRO A 67 8.58 -2.63 -4.30
C PRO A 67 8.12 -1.56 -5.28
N ARG A 68 8.80 -1.47 -6.42
CA ARG A 68 8.59 -0.40 -7.42
C ARG A 68 7.14 -0.33 -7.89
N GLU A 69 6.61 -1.44 -8.39
CA GLU A 69 5.27 -1.50 -8.98
C GLU A 69 4.18 -1.15 -7.95
N PHE A 70 4.23 -1.80 -6.77
CA PHE A 70 3.26 -1.53 -5.72
C PHE A 70 3.37 -0.10 -5.18
N GLY A 71 4.58 0.43 -4.99
CA GLY A 71 4.78 1.81 -4.55
C GLY A 71 4.26 2.85 -5.56
N GLU A 72 4.43 2.60 -6.87
CA GLU A 72 3.88 3.44 -7.93
C GLU A 72 2.34 3.42 -7.95
N GLN A 73 1.75 2.24 -7.74
CA GLN A 73 0.30 2.06 -7.68
C GLN A 73 -0.32 2.75 -6.46
N VAL A 74 0.34 2.68 -5.29
CA VAL A 74 -0.06 3.42 -4.08
C VAL A 74 0.06 4.94 -4.30
N ARG A 75 1.15 5.41 -4.91
CA ARG A 75 1.31 6.84 -5.23
C ARG A 75 0.17 7.34 -6.11
N LYS A 76 -0.13 6.62 -7.19
CA LYS A 76 -1.21 6.95 -8.12
C LYS A 76 -2.56 7.05 -7.39
N LEU A 77 -2.87 6.06 -6.54
CA LEU A 77 -4.08 6.08 -5.72
C LEU A 77 -4.15 7.32 -4.84
N LEU A 78 -3.08 7.67 -4.12
CA LEU A 78 -3.05 8.84 -3.24
C LEU A 78 -3.23 10.14 -4.04
N ASP A 79 -2.61 10.24 -5.21
CA ASP A 79 -2.71 11.41 -6.09
C ASP A 79 -4.13 11.58 -6.68
N GLU A 80 -4.78 10.48 -7.07
CA GLU A 80 -6.12 10.50 -7.68
C GLU A 80 -7.25 10.66 -6.67
N SER A 81 -7.12 10.01 -5.50
CA SER A 81 -8.13 10.07 -4.43
C SER A 81 -8.09 11.38 -3.65
N GLY A 82 -6.92 12.04 -3.58
CA GLY A 82 -6.66 13.10 -2.61
C GLY A 82 -6.74 12.62 -1.16
N ALA A 83 -6.76 11.31 -0.92
CA ALA A 83 -6.89 10.73 0.41
C ALA A 83 -5.57 10.88 1.19
N GLU A 84 -5.71 11.21 2.47
CA GLU A 84 -4.60 11.35 3.40
C GLU A 84 -4.55 10.13 4.31
N PRO A 85 -3.42 9.39 4.36
CA PRO A 85 -3.31 8.21 5.21
C PRO A 85 -3.23 8.58 6.70
N GLU A 86 -3.93 7.81 7.53
CA GLU A 86 -3.80 7.83 8.99
C GLU A 86 -3.03 6.58 9.44
N GLY A 87 -1.71 6.72 9.61
CA GLY A 87 -0.81 5.57 9.79
C GLY A 87 -0.86 4.65 8.57
N SER A 88 -1.28 3.39 8.77
CA SER A 88 -1.44 2.43 7.67
C SER A 88 -2.77 2.56 6.92
N ARG A 89 -3.74 3.32 7.45
CA ARG A 89 -5.13 3.34 6.96
C ARG A 89 -5.37 4.41 5.91
N LEU A 90 -6.20 4.08 4.94
CA LEU A 90 -6.71 4.98 3.91
C LEU A 90 -8.21 4.74 3.74
N ALA A 91 -9.00 5.79 3.91
CA ALA A 91 -10.43 5.76 3.64
C ALA A 91 -10.66 6.09 2.16
N LEU A 92 -11.35 5.20 1.45
CA LEU A 92 -11.57 5.33 0.02
C LEU A 92 -13.06 5.22 -0.32
N ALA A 93 -13.50 6.04 -1.25
CA ALA A 93 -14.88 6.08 -1.72
C ALA A 93 -15.22 4.86 -2.59
N PRO A 94 -16.50 4.47 -2.71
CA PRO A 94 -16.91 3.33 -3.52
C PRO A 94 -16.47 3.39 -5.00
N PHE A 95 -16.41 4.58 -5.59
CA PHE A 95 -16.00 4.75 -6.99
C PHE A 95 -14.50 4.45 -7.22
N GLU A 96 -13.69 4.34 -6.16
CA GLU A 96 -12.27 4.00 -6.21
C GLU A 96 -12.03 2.49 -6.17
N ALA A 97 -13.10 1.68 -6.19
CA ALA A 97 -13.05 0.22 -6.14
C ALA A 97 -12.06 -0.40 -7.13
N GLY A 98 -11.92 0.18 -8.33
CA GLY A 98 -10.96 -0.31 -9.33
C GLY A 98 -9.49 -0.14 -8.90
N GLU A 99 -9.15 0.94 -8.20
CA GLU A 99 -7.79 1.14 -7.66
C GLU A 99 -7.54 0.24 -6.43
N VAL A 100 -8.55 0.07 -5.57
CA VAL A 100 -8.50 -0.90 -4.45
C VAL A 100 -8.23 -2.31 -4.96
N GLU A 101 -8.96 -2.72 -5.99
CA GLU A 101 -8.83 -4.01 -6.66
C GLU A 101 -7.43 -4.23 -7.24
N ARG A 102 -6.87 -3.25 -7.95
CA ARG A 102 -5.50 -3.31 -8.46
C ARG A 102 -4.47 -3.54 -7.36
N LEU A 103 -4.60 -2.86 -6.21
CA LEU A 103 -3.68 -3.05 -5.09
C LEU A 103 -3.81 -4.44 -4.45
N VAL A 104 -5.04 -4.95 -4.36
CA VAL A 104 -5.29 -6.33 -3.89
C VAL A 104 -4.67 -7.35 -4.84
N ASP A 105 -4.85 -7.19 -6.16
CA ASP A 105 -4.35 -8.13 -7.16
C ASP A 105 -2.81 -8.17 -7.22
N LEU A 106 -2.13 -7.09 -6.86
CA LEU A 106 -0.66 -7.03 -6.74
C LEU A 106 -0.10 -7.75 -5.50
N VAL A 107 -0.94 -8.11 -4.54
CA VAL A 107 -0.52 -8.71 -3.26
C VAL A 107 -1.26 -10.02 -3.05
N PRO A 108 -0.65 -11.18 -3.43
CA PRO A 108 -1.32 -12.48 -3.34
C PRO A 108 -1.85 -12.83 -1.94
N GLU A 109 -1.21 -12.32 -0.89
CA GLU A 109 -1.61 -12.52 0.51
C GLU A 109 -2.55 -11.43 1.06
N ALA A 110 -3.11 -10.58 0.20
CA ALA A 110 -4.03 -9.51 0.61
C ALA A 110 -5.25 -10.09 1.33
N ARG A 111 -5.55 -9.51 2.50
CA ARG A 111 -6.70 -9.91 3.32
C ARG A 111 -7.90 -9.03 2.98
N VAL A 112 -8.85 -9.59 2.24
CA VAL A 112 -10.09 -8.88 1.87
C VAL A 112 -11.24 -9.49 2.63
N ALA A 113 -12.01 -8.67 3.36
CA ALA A 113 -13.21 -9.11 4.05
C ALA A 113 -14.22 -9.73 3.06
N PRO A 114 -14.97 -10.78 3.46
CA PRO A 114 -15.88 -11.49 2.55
C PRO A 114 -16.89 -10.58 1.84
N GLU A 115 -17.46 -9.61 2.56
CA GLU A 115 -18.43 -8.64 2.05
C GLU A 115 -17.80 -7.73 1.00
N THR A 116 -16.60 -7.21 1.30
CA THR A 116 -15.81 -6.40 0.38
C THR A 116 -15.45 -7.18 -0.89
N ARG A 117 -15.07 -8.45 -0.76
CA ARG A 117 -14.76 -9.31 -1.91
C ARG A 117 -15.98 -9.50 -2.81
N ARG A 118 -17.17 -9.71 -2.23
CA ARG A 118 -18.43 -9.81 -2.99
C ARG A 118 -18.77 -8.50 -3.71
N PHE A 119 -18.56 -7.36 -3.06
CA PHE A 119 -18.77 -6.05 -3.66
C PHE A 119 -17.86 -5.80 -4.87
N LEU A 120 -16.56 -6.05 -4.74
CA LEU A 120 -15.60 -5.93 -5.84
C LEU A 120 -15.95 -6.87 -7.01
N ALA A 121 -16.33 -8.12 -6.72
CA ALA A 121 -16.76 -9.08 -7.74
C ALA A 121 -18.01 -8.59 -8.50
N ALA A 122 -19.03 -8.10 -7.79
CA ALA A 122 -20.24 -7.58 -8.43
C ALA A 122 -19.93 -6.38 -9.34
N LEU A 123 -19.01 -5.50 -8.95
CA LEU A 123 -18.58 -4.38 -9.80
C LEU A 123 -17.81 -4.82 -11.06
N ARG A 124 -17.11 -5.97 -11.03
CA ARG A 124 -16.49 -6.55 -12.24
C ARG A 124 -17.58 -7.02 -13.21
N ASP A 125 -18.57 -7.75 -12.71
CA ASP A 125 -19.64 -8.31 -13.54
C ASP A 125 -20.47 -7.21 -14.22
N PHE A 126 -20.76 -6.11 -13.51
CA PHE A 126 -21.45 -4.96 -14.09
C PHE A 126 -20.66 -4.24 -15.19
N ARG A 127 -19.32 -4.22 -15.11
CA ARG A 127 -18.46 -3.64 -16.14
C ARG A 127 -18.29 -4.54 -17.38
N GLY A 128 -18.63 -5.82 -17.27
CA GLY A 128 -18.54 -6.80 -18.38
C GLY A 128 -19.77 -6.84 -19.29
N ILE A 129 -20.78 -6.01 -19.02
CA ILE A 129 -21.99 -5.87 -19.84
C ILE A 129 -21.82 -4.64 -20.75
N GLU A 130 -21.03 -4.79 -21.82
CA GLU A 130 -20.98 -3.87 -22.97
C GLU A 130 -21.24 -4.66 -24.26
#